data_AF-A0AAP7PBB5-F1
#
_entry.id   AF-A0AAP7PBB5-F1
#
_cell.length_a   1.000
_cell.length_b   1.000
_cell.length_c   1.000
_cell.angle_alpha   90.00
_cell.angle_beta   90.00
_cell.angle_gamma   90.00
#
_symmetry.space_group_name_H-M   'P 1'
#
loop_
_entity.id
_entity.type
_entity.pdbx_description
1 polymer ?
#
loop_
_entity_poly.entity_id
_entity_poly.type
_entity_poly.pdbx_seq_one_letter_code
_entity_poly.pdbx_strand_id
1 'polypeptide(L)' 'MHCGGSDAFSGVTANPAVGYASDLLVRCGATVMFSEVTDVHDAIHLLTPLAINEEVGRCLLEEMA' A
#
# COMPACT_ATOMS: atom_id res chain seq x y z
N MET A 1 -5.82 4.00 -4.62
CA MET A 1 -4.61 4.70 -5.09
C MET A 1 -3.89 3.76 -6.02
N HIS A 2 -3.42 4.28 -7.14
CA HIS A 2 -2.82 3.52 -8.23
C HIS A 2 -1.73 4.40 -8.85
N CYS A 3 -0.60 3.80 -9.20
CA CYS A 3 0.44 4.40 -10.01
C CYS A 3 -0.05 4.47 -11.47
N GLY A 4 0.40 5.49 -12.21
CA GLY A 4 0.14 5.57 -13.64
C GLY A 4 1.33 5.02 -14.42
N GLY A 5 2.21 5.92 -14.86
CA GLY A 5 3.55 5.55 -15.32
C GLY A 5 4.53 5.62 -14.16
N SER A 6 5.29 4.55 -13.94
CA SER A 6 6.38 4.56 -12.97
C SER A 6 7.53 5.44 -13.46
N ASP A 7 8.10 6.23 -12.56
CA ASP A 7 9.30 7.03 -12.81
C ASP A 7 10.23 7.00 -11.59
N ALA A 8 11.48 7.44 -11.79
CA ALA A 8 12.51 7.41 -10.75
C ALA A 8 12.22 8.35 -9.56
N PHE A 9 11.28 9.28 -9.70
CA PHE A 9 10.90 10.26 -8.69
C PHE A 9 9.60 9.88 -7.95
N SER A 10 8.76 9.00 -8.50
CA SER A 10 7.47 8.60 -7.91
C SER A 10 7.65 8.14 -6.46
N GLY A 11 8.62 7.26 -6.22
CA GLY A 11 8.92 6.71 -4.89
C GLY A 11 9.48 7.72 -3.87
N VAL A 12 9.94 8.88 -4.32
CA VAL A 12 10.55 9.92 -3.45
C VAL A 12 9.77 11.24 -3.44
N THR A 13 8.72 11.37 -4.25
CA THR A 13 7.89 12.59 -4.35
C THR A 13 6.39 12.28 -4.19
N ALA A 14 5.73 11.82 -5.25
CA ALA A 14 4.28 11.63 -5.28
C ALA A 14 3.82 10.54 -4.31
N ASN A 15 4.49 9.38 -4.26
CA ASN A 15 4.08 8.26 -3.41
C ASN A 15 4.16 8.62 -1.92
N PRO A 16 5.25 9.24 -1.40
CA PRO A 16 5.26 9.75 -0.03
C PRO A 16 4.17 10.79 0.27
N ALA A 17 3.92 11.72 -0.65
CA ALA A 17 2.88 12.75 -0.46
C ALA A 17 1.47 12.14 -0.35
N VAL A 18 1.18 11.16 -1.21
CA VAL A 18 -0.07 10.42 -1.22
C VAL A 18 -0.19 9.50 0.01
N GLY A 19 0.91 8.92 0.48
CA GLY A 19 0.96 8.18 1.75
C GLY A 19 0.58 9.06 2.95
N TYR A 20 1.17 10.26 3.05
CA TYR A 20 0.82 11.20 4.12
C TYR A 20 -0.64 11.65 4.05
N ALA A 21 -1.16 11.92 2.85
CA ALA A 21 -2.57 12.26 2.67
C ALA A 21 -3.50 11.10 3.08
N SER A 22 -3.09 9.85 2.84
CA SER A 22 -3.83 8.66 3.25
C SER A 22 -3.97 8.57 4.77
N ASP A 23 -2.89 8.82 5.50
CA ASP A 23 -2.93 8.85 6.97
C ASP A 23 -3.87 9.94 7.49
N LEU A 24 -3.88 11.12 6.86
CA LEU A 24 -4.81 12.19 7.22
C LEU A 24 -6.27 11.77 6.98
N LEU A 25 -6.56 11.10 5.87
CA LEU A 25 -7.91 10.59 5.57
C LEU A 25 -8.35 9.53 6.59
N VAL A 26 -7.49 8.56 6.90
CA VAL A 26 -7.77 7.53 7.92
C VAL A 26 -8.02 8.16 9.28
N ARG A 27 -7.25 9.18 9.67
CA ARG A 27 -7.45 9.93 10.93
C ARG A 27 -8.79 10.67 10.98
N CYS A 28 -9.35 11.03 9.83
CA CYS A 28 -10.67 11.63 9.72
C CYS A 28 -11.81 10.59 9.69
N GLY A 29 -11.50 9.29 9.83
CA GLY A 29 -12.48 8.21 9.77
C GLY A 29 -12.88 7.79 8.35
N ALA A 30 -12.13 8.21 7.33
CA ALA A 30 -12.32 7.73 5.97
C ALA A 30 -11.60 6.40 5.74
N THR A 31 -11.98 5.70 4.66
CA THR A 31 -11.32 4.47 4.21
C THR A 31 -10.46 4.77 2.99
N VAL A 32 -9.23 4.25 2.98
CA VAL A 32 -8.29 4.36 1.86
C VAL A 32 -8.03 2.97 1.28
N MET A 33 -7.82 2.89 -0.04
CA MET A 33 -7.48 1.66 -0.75
C MET A 33 -6.21 1.86 -1.57
N PHE A 34 -5.35 0.85 -1.57
CA PHE A 34 -4.19 0.69 -2.46
C PHE A 34 -4.30 -0.70 -3.12
N SER A 35 -3.85 -0.85 -4.37
CA SER A 35 -4.07 -2.08 -5.17
C SER A 35 -2.78 -2.65 -5.76
N GLU A 36 -2.65 -2.69 -7.09
CA GLU A 36 -1.46 -3.10 -7.87
C GLU A 36 -0.60 -4.23 -7.29
N VAL A 37 -1.13 -5.44 -7.27
CA VAL A 37 -0.40 -6.65 -6.86
C VAL A 37 0.99 -6.73 -7.52
N THR A 38 1.06 -6.51 -8.84
CA THR A 38 2.33 -6.58 -9.60
C THR A 38 3.36 -5.55 -9.14
N ASP A 39 2.95 -4.37 -8.67
CA ASP A 39 3.88 -3.32 -8.23
C ASP A 39 4.37 -3.51 -6.80
N VAL A 40 3.63 -4.27 -5.97
CA VAL A 40 3.99 -4.50 -4.56
C VAL A 40 4.42 -5.92 -4.23
N HIS A 41 4.29 -6.86 -5.16
CA HIS A 41 4.63 -8.27 -4.95
C HIS A 41 6.03 -8.43 -4.32
N ASP A 42 7.04 -7.77 -4.88
CA ASP A 42 8.43 -7.90 -4.40
C ASP A 42 8.68 -7.19 -3.05
N ALA A 43 7.79 -6.27 -2.66
CA ALA A 43 7.82 -5.55 -1.39
C ALA A 43 6.83 -6.11 -0.35
N ILE A 44 6.18 -7.25 -0.62
CA ILE A 44 5.13 -7.81 0.24
C ILE A 44 5.59 -8.07 1.68
N HIS A 45 6.86 -8.42 1.84
CA HIS A 45 7.52 -8.64 3.13
C HIS A 45 7.56 -7.38 4.01
N LEU A 46 7.34 -6.18 3.44
CA LEU A 46 7.19 -4.92 4.18
C LEU A 46 5.72 -4.63 4.55
N LEU A 47 4.75 -5.18 3.83
CA LEU A 47 3.32 -4.97 4.08
C LEU A 47 2.74 -5.97 5.08
N THR A 48 3.14 -7.24 5.02
CA THR A 48 2.62 -8.29 5.89
C THR A 48 2.82 -8.02 7.39
N PRO A 49 3.93 -7.41 7.87
CA PRO A 49 4.07 -7.08 9.29
C PRO A 49 3.17 -5.94 9.76
N LEU A 50 2.57 -5.18 8.83
CA LEU A 50 1.67 -4.06 9.12
C LEU A 50 0.21 -4.50 9.24
N ALA A 51 -0.11 -5.77 8.96
CA ALA A 51 -1.46 -6.28 9.08
C ALA A 51 -1.94 -6.22 10.55
N ILE A 52 -3.22 -5.92 10.75
CA ILE A 52 -3.82 -5.81 12.10
C ILE A 52 -3.81 -7.14 12.86
N ASN A 53 -3.80 -8.26 12.14
CA ASN A 53 -3.72 -9.61 12.70
C ASN A 53 -3.21 -10.61 11.64
N GLU A 54 -2.94 -11.85 12.08
CA GLU A 54 -2.43 -12.94 11.22
C GLU A 54 -3.42 -13.35 10.12
N GLU A 55 -4.73 -13.28 10.39
CA GLU A 55 -5.76 -13.62 9.41
C GLU A 55 -5.69 -12.70 8.20
N VAL A 56 -5.62 -11.39 8.44
CA VAL A 56 -5.48 -10.37 7.38
C VAL A 56 -4.13 -10.50 6.66
N GLY A 57 -3.04 -10.76 7.40
CA GLY A 57 -1.73 -10.98 6.81
C GLY A 57 -1.70 -12.20 5.88
N ARG A 58 -2.38 -13.29 6.26
CA ARG A 58 -2.52 -14.49 5.41
C ARG A 58 -3.38 -14.22 4.18
N CYS A 59 -4.52 -13.54 4.33
CA CYS A 59 -5.32 -13.13 3.17
C CYS A 59 -4.52 -12.26 2.20
N LEU A 60 -3.67 -11.35 2.71
CA LEU A 60 -2.81 -10.53 1.86
C LEU A 60 -1.78 -11.38 1.09
N LEU A 61 -1.21 -12.43 1.71
CA LEU A 61 -0.29 -13.35 1.03
C LEU A 61 -0.99 -14.24 -0.01
N GLU A 62 -2.25 -14.61 0.21
CA GLU A 62 -3.04 -15.41 -0.73
C GLU A 62 -3.26 -14.66 -2.07
N GLU A 63 -3.40 -13.33 -2.04
CA GLU A 63 -3.52 -12.49 -3.23
C GLU A 63 -2.20 -12.29 -4.00
N MET A 64 -1.08 -12.80 -3.46
CA MET A 64 0.26 -12.68 -4.05
C MET A 64 0.74 -13.98 -4.71
N ALA A 65 -0.06 -15.05 -4.62
CA ALA A 65 0.20 -16.35 -5.22
C ALA A 65 -0.23 -16.41 -6.69
#